data_AF-A0A327ZUC4-F1
#
_entry.id   AF-A0A327ZUC4-F1
#
_cell.length_a   1.000
_cell.length_b   1.000
_cell.length_c   1.000
_cell.angle_alpha   90.00
_cell.angle_beta   90.00
_cell.angle_gamma   90.00
#
_symmetry.space_group_name_H-M   'P 1'
#
loop_
_entity.id
_entity.type
_entity.pdbx_description
1 polymer ?
#
loop_
_entity_poly.entity_id
_entity_poly.type
_entity_poly.pdbx_seq_one_letter_code
_entity_poly.pdbx_strand_id
1 'polypeptide(L)'
;MQSYLRFIKHAFDFDSKDSRQQFWLPFLIQMFICIVILLPLIKAEEGENILGRLLFVMIVMPVVLIPIYSAFQRRMLDVGKDSKIYKYFNIFYMFFGVIFMIYGLLYFFSDIKLFKDEIILPIIFLFFGLRFIFLLYYCALPTNKFKSTTDSI
;
A
#
# COMPACT_ATOMS: atom_id res chain seq x y z
N MET A 1 -22.14 -7.97 4.53
CA MET A 1 -21.63 -8.30 5.89
C MET A 1 -20.66 -9.49 5.89
N GLN A 2 -21.08 -10.70 5.50
CA GLN A 2 -20.24 -11.90 5.57
C GLN A 2 -18.93 -11.82 4.76
N SER A 3 -18.96 -11.21 3.57
CA SER A 3 -17.75 -11.02 2.75
C SER A 3 -16.70 -10.11 3.42
N TYR A 4 -17.12 -9.08 4.14
CA TYR A 4 -16.21 -8.18 4.85
C TYR A 4 -15.66 -8.82 6.14
N LEU A 5 -16.50 -9.58 6.85
CA LEU A 5 -16.04 -10.37 8.00
C LEU A 5 -14.97 -11.39 7.60
N ARG A 6 -15.12 -12.06 6.44
CA ARG A 6 -14.07 -12.91 5.88
C ARG A 6 -12.81 -12.11 5.60
N PHE A 7 -12.92 -10.95 4.94
CA PHE A 7 -11.78 -10.09 4.63
C PHE A 7 -10.96 -9.73 5.88
N ILE A 8 -11.62 -9.35 6.98
CA ILE A 8 -10.96 -9.03 8.25
C ILE A 8 -10.37 -10.27 8.92
N LYS A 9 -11.05 -11.43 8.88
CA LYS A 9 -10.49 -12.69 9.40
C LYS A 9 -9.20 -13.09 8.70
N HIS A 10 -9.07 -12.78 7.41
CA HIS A 10 -7.85 -13.00 6.65
C HIS A 10 -6.89 -11.79 6.68
N ALA A 11 -7.08 -10.79 7.53
CA ALA A 11 -6.23 -9.59 7.52
C ALA A 11 -4.73 -9.88 7.74
N PHE A 12 -4.39 -10.98 8.43
CA PHE A 12 -3.02 -11.42 8.67
C PHE A 12 -2.62 -12.65 7.84
N ASP A 13 -3.47 -13.04 6.89
CA ASP A 13 -3.20 -14.14 5.96
C ASP A 13 -2.68 -13.59 4.63
N PHE A 14 -1.38 -13.78 4.41
CA PHE A 14 -0.67 -13.25 3.25
C PHE A 14 -0.46 -14.29 2.14
N ASP A 15 -0.83 -15.56 2.39
CA ASP A 15 -0.49 -16.69 1.53
C ASP A 15 -1.69 -17.25 0.77
N SER A 16 -2.92 -16.98 1.25
CA SER A 16 -4.11 -17.41 0.53
C SER A 16 -4.40 -16.56 -0.72
N LYS A 17 -5.34 -17.00 -1.54
CA LYS A 17 -5.72 -16.36 -2.80
C LYS A 17 -7.12 -15.77 -2.66
N ASP A 18 -7.28 -14.55 -3.15
CA ASP A 18 -8.60 -13.91 -3.26
C ASP A 18 -8.95 -13.64 -4.73
N SER A 19 -10.13 -14.12 -5.14
CA SER A 19 -10.70 -13.81 -6.45
C SER A 19 -11.10 -12.33 -6.55
N ARG A 20 -11.35 -11.82 -7.76
CA ARG A 20 -11.78 -10.43 -7.97
C ARG A 20 -13.00 -10.03 -7.13
N GLN A 21 -13.99 -10.91 -7.05
CA GLN A 21 -15.23 -10.67 -6.30
C GLN A 21 -14.98 -10.61 -4.79
N GLN A 22 -14.03 -11.42 -4.29
CA GLN A 22 -13.66 -11.46 -2.88
C GLN A 22 -12.79 -10.26 -2.47
N PHE A 23 -12.05 -9.69 -3.43
CA PHE A 23 -11.17 -8.54 -3.22
C PHE A 23 -11.92 -7.19 -3.22
N TRP A 24 -12.57 -6.81 -4.33
CA TRP A 24 -12.90 -5.40 -4.59
C TRP A 24 -13.87 -4.78 -3.59
N LEU A 25 -15.01 -5.43 -3.32
CA LEU A 25 -16.02 -4.83 -2.45
C LEU A 25 -15.51 -4.67 -1.00
N PRO A 26 -14.93 -5.71 -0.35
CA PRO A 26 -14.34 -5.54 0.98
C PRO A 26 -13.15 -4.57 1.01
N PHE A 27 -12.31 -4.56 -0.03
CA PHE A 27 -11.20 -3.63 -0.16
C PHE A 27 -11.67 -2.17 -0.21
N LEU A 28 -12.69 -1.87 -1.02
CA LEU A 28 -13.24 -0.51 -1.14
C LEU A 28 -13.88 -0.04 0.18
N ILE A 29 -14.57 -0.94 0.89
CA ILE A 29 -15.10 -0.64 2.24
C ILE A 29 -13.94 -0.32 3.20
N GLN A 30 -12.87 -1.12 3.19
CA GLN A 30 -11.70 -0.88 4.02
C GLN A 30 -11.00 0.43 3.68
N MET A 31 -10.86 0.76 2.38
CA MET A 31 -10.31 2.04 1.93
C MET A 31 -11.14 3.23 2.42
N PHE A 32 -12.47 3.12 2.37
CA PHE A 32 -13.37 4.13 2.92
C PHE A 32 -13.17 4.31 4.43
N ILE A 33 -13.06 3.21 5.18
CA ILE A 33 -12.76 3.23 6.62
C ILE A 33 -11.41 3.90 6.89
N CYS A 34 -10.36 3.59 6.12
CA CYS A 34 -9.08 4.28 6.20
C CYS A 34 -9.23 5.79 6.05
N ILE A 35 -9.94 6.25 5.02
CA ILE A 35 -10.15 7.68 4.77
C ILE A 35 -10.85 8.33 5.95
N VAL A 36 -11.93 7.73 6.45
CA VAL A 36 -12.68 8.25 7.60
C VAL A 36 -11.81 8.35 8.86
N ILE A 37 -10.97 7.35 9.11
CA ILE A 37 -10.04 7.31 10.26
C ILE A 37 -8.88 8.31 10.10
N LEU A 38 -8.51 8.66 8.86
CA LEU A 38 -7.47 9.65 8.57
C LEU A 38 -7.96 11.10 8.66
N LEU A 39 -9.26 11.38 8.48
CA LEU A 39 -9.81 12.74 8.52
C LEU A 39 -9.48 13.51 9.82
N PRO A 40 -9.55 12.91 11.03
CA PRO A 40 -9.14 13.58 12.26
C PRO A 40 -7.66 13.97 12.27
N LEU A 41 -6.77 13.16 11.68
CA LEU A 41 -5.33 13.48 11.61
C LEU A 41 -5.06 14.71 10.74
N ILE A 42 -5.82 14.89 9.66
CA ILE A 42 -5.69 16.04 8.75
C ILE A 42 -6.17 17.32 9.44
N LYS A 43 -7.20 17.21 10.28
CA LYS A 43 -7.80 18.36 10.99
C LYS A 43 -7.09 18.73 12.29
N ALA A 44 -6.15 17.92 12.76
CA ALA A 44 -5.49 18.15 14.03
C ALA A 44 -4.45 19.27 13.89
N GLU A 45 -4.63 20.40 14.59
CA GLU A 45 -3.81 21.62 14.46
C GLU A 45 -2.36 21.44 14.95
N GLU A 46 -1.37 22.06 14.32
CA GLU A 46 0.04 21.99 14.75
C GLU A 46 0.20 22.50 16.20
N GLY A 47 0.26 21.58 17.17
CA GLY A 47 0.36 21.90 18.59
C GLY A 47 -0.40 20.96 19.52
N GLU A 48 -1.43 20.25 19.03
CA GLU A 48 -2.19 19.33 19.88
C GLU A 48 -1.49 17.97 20.04
N ASN A 49 -1.18 17.61 21.28
CA ASN A 49 -0.84 16.27 21.78
C ASN A 49 -0.11 15.37 20.77
N ILE A 50 1.15 15.71 20.49
CA ILE A 50 2.07 14.95 19.61
C ILE A 50 2.13 13.46 20.00
N LEU A 51 2.14 13.16 21.31
CA LEU A 51 2.16 11.78 21.80
C LEU A 51 0.88 11.02 21.40
N GLY A 52 -0.29 11.65 21.52
CA GLY A 52 -1.57 11.09 21.08
C GLY A 52 -1.58 10.79 19.58
N ARG A 53 -1.06 11.69 18.74
CA ARG A 53 -0.93 11.46 17.29
C ARG A 53 0.03 10.32 16.97
N LEU A 54 1.19 10.28 17.63
CA LEU A 54 2.16 9.20 17.45
C LEU A 54 1.56 7.85 17.83
N LEU A 55 0.89 7.74 18.98
CA LEU A 55 0.24 6.50 19.40
C LEU A 55 -0.86 6.08 18.42
N PHE A 56 -1.65 7.03 17.92
CA PHE A 56 -2.64 6.75 16.88
C PHE A 56 -1.99 6.21 15.61
N VAL A 57 -0.93 6.85 15.11
CA VAL A 57 -0.20 6.40 13.92
C VAL A 57 0.48 5.04 14.15
N MET A 58 1.01 4.76 15.34
CA MET A 58 1.69 3.49 15.61
C MET A 58 0.74 2.32 15.86
N ILE A 59 -0.49 2.56 16.33
CA ILE A 59 -1.42 1.50 16.73
C ILE A 59 -2.58 1.39 15.75
N VAL A 60 -3.28 2.50 15.51
CA VAL A 60 -4.50 2.51 14.70
C VAL A 60 -4.17 2.30 13.23
N MET A 61 -3.14 2.98 12.71
CA MET A 61 -2.82 2.86 11.28
C MET A 61 -2.43 1.44 10.86
N PRO A 62 -1.57 0.69 11.58
CA PRO A 62 -1.31 -0.70 11.22
C PRO A 62 -2.58 -1.56 11.22
N VAL A 63 -3.46 -1.40 12.20
CA VAL A 63 -4.72 -2.17 12.27
C VAL A 63 -5.59 -1.96 11.03
N VAL A 64 -5.61 -0.75 10.47
CA VAL A 64 -6.45 -0.45 9.30
C VAL A 64 -5.72 -0.70 7.97
N LEU A 65 -4.40 -0.55 7.94
CA LEU A 65 -3.57 -0.73 6.73
C LEU A 65 -3.17 -2.20 6.47
N ILE A 66 -2.95 -3.00 7.51
CA ILE A 66 -2.59 -4.43 7.37
C ILE A 66 -3.62 -5.20 6.53
N PRO A 67 -4.95 -5.08 6.76
CA PRO A 67 -5.95 -5.73 5.93
C PRO A 67 -5.85 -5.35 4.44
N ILE A 68 -5.55 -4.10 4.13
CA ILE A 68 -5.37 -3.60 2.76
C ILE A 68 -4.15 -4.25 2.12
N TYR A 69 -3.01 -4.21 2.81
CA TYR A 69 -1.76 -4.80 2.33
C TYR A 69 -1.90 -6.31 2.11
N SER A 70 -2.51 -6.99 3.06
CA SER A 70 -2.79 -8.43 3.01
C SER A 70 -3.69 -8.78 1.83
N ALA A 71 -4.76 -8.03 1.61
CA ALA A 71 -5.65 -8.22 0.46
C ALA A 71 -4.94 -8.01 -0.88
N PHE A 72 -4.06 -7.00 -0.98
CA PHE A 72 -3.20 -6.85 -2.16
C PHE A 72 -2.39 -8.11 -2.39
N GLN A 73 -1.64 -8.58 -1.40
CA GLN A 73 -0.79 -9.78 -1.51
C GLN A 73 -1.57 -11.00 -2.01
N ARG A 74 -2.70 -11.31 -1.37
CA ARG A 74 -3.56 -12.43 -1.77
C ARG A 74 -4.09 -12.31 -3.19
N ARG A 75 -4.46 -11.10 -3.61
CA ARG A 75 -4.89 -10.83 -4.99
C ARG A 75 -3.73 -10.98 -5.97
N MET A 76 -2.52 -10.56 -5.61
CA MET A 76 -1.34 -10.73 -6.46
C MET A 76 -0.98 -12.21 -6.64
N LEU A 77 -1.12 -13.02 -5.58
CA LEU A 77 -0.95 -14.48 -5.64
C LEU A 77 -1.96 -15.14 -6.58
N ASP A 78 -3.20 -14.65 -6.60
CA ASP A 78 -4.23 -15.17 -7.50
C ASP A 78 -4.04 -14.74 -8.96
N VAL A 79 -3.58 -13.52 -9.21
CA VAL A 79 -3.28 -13.03 -10.58
C VAL A 79 -1.99 -13.66 -11.14
N GLY A 80 -1.01 -13.91 -10.27
CA GLY A 80 0.29 -14.50 -10.56
C GLY A 80 1.43 -13.57 -10.18
N LYS A 81 1.90 -13.64 -8.93
CA LYS A 81 3.03 -12.82 -8.43
C LYS A 81 4.34 -13.06 -9.19
N ASP A 82 4.45 -14.15 -9.92
CA ASP A 82 5.68 -14.51 -10.61
C ASP A 82 5.86 -13.87 -11.99
N SER A 83 4.88 -13.08 -12.42
CA SER A 83 4.92 -12.39 -13.70
C SER A 83 6.13 -11.45 -13.80
N LYS A 84 6.73 -11.38 -15.00
CA LYS A 84 7.86 -10.48 -15.28
C LYS A 84 7.51 -9.03 -14.98
N ILE A 85 6.31 -8.59 -15.37
CA ILE A 85 5.85 -7.21 -15.16
C ILE A 85 5.76 -6.85 -13.67
N TYR A 86 5.25 -7.76 -12.83
CA TYR A 86 5.18 -7.53 -11.39
C TYR A 86 6.58 -7.50 -10.76
N LYS A 87 7.46 -8.42 -11.15
CA LYS A 87 8.84 -8.48 -10.67
C LYS A 87 9.63 -7.21 -11.04
N TYR A 88 9.60 -6.79 -12.30
CA TYR A 88 10.29 -5.57 -12.74
C TYR A 88 9.76 -4.33 -12.05
N PHE A 89 8.43 -4.23 -11.91
CA PHE A 89 7.82 -3.10 -11.22
C PHE A 89 8.19 -3.06 -9.74
N ASN A 90 8.24 -4.21 -9.05
CA ASN A 90 8.71 -4.28 -7.66
C ASN A 90 10.19 -3.89 -7.52
N ILE A 91 11.06 -4.36 -8.41
CA ILE A 91 12.49 -4.01 -8.39
C ILE A 91 12.66 -2.51 -8.63
N PHE A 92 11.99 -1.96 -9.63
CA PHE A 92 11.96 -0.51 -9.89
C PHE A 92 11.53 0.25 -8.64
N TYR A 93 10.41 -0.15 -8.02
CA TYR A 93 9.92 0.49 -6.82
C TYR A 93 10.88 0.39 -5.63
N MET A 94 11.51 -0.76 -5.44
CA MET A 94 12.49 -0.95 -4.37
C MET A 94 13.70 -0.02 -4.57
N PHE A 95 14.23 0.05 -5.79
CA PHE A 95 15.38 0.89 -6.11
C PHE A 95 15.07 2.38 -5.87
N PHE A 96 13.96 2.88 -6.41
CA PHE A 96 13.55 4.26 -6.18
C PHE A 96 13.19 4.52 -4.71
N GLY A 97 12.60 3.54 -4.01
CA GLY A 97 12.34 3.64 -2.57
C GLY A 97 13.61 3.85 -1.75
N VAL A 98 14.70 3.15 -2.10
CA VAL A 98 16.03 3.37 -1.48
C VAL A 98 16.54 4.78 -1.78
N ILE A 99 16.39 5.28 -3.02
CA ILE A 99 16.77 6.66 -3.37
C ILE A 99 15.99 7.67 -2.53
N PHE A 100 14.66 7.51 -2.39
CA PHE A 100 13.84 8.41 -1.57
C PHE A 100 14.20 8.32 -0.08
N MET A 101 14.56 7.14 0.42
CA MET A 101 15.01 6.98 1.80
C MET A 101 16.33 7.73 2.04
N ILE A 102 17.32 7.54 1.16
CA ILE A 102 18.61 8.25 1.23
C ILE A 102 18.38 9.76 1.17
N TYR A 103 17.53 10.19 0.26
CA TYR A 103 17.16 11.59 0.12
C TYR A 103 16.49 12.14 1.38
N GLY A 104 15.53 11.41 1.96
CA GLY A 104 14.87 11.79 3.20
C GLY A 104 15.86 11.91 4.36
N LEU A 105 16.82 10.99 4.47
CA LEU A 105 17.91 11.10 5.45
C LEU A 105 18.77 12.36 5.21
N LEU A 106 19.16 12.64 3.96
CA LEU A 106 19.91 13.85 3.62
C LEU A 106 19.10 15.13 3.90
N TYR A 107 17.79 15.13 3.72
CA TYR A 107 16.92 16.24 4.11
C TYR A 107 16.95 16.52 5.61
N PHE A 108 16.89 15.48 6.45
CA PHE A 108 16.92 15.64 7.91
C PHE A 108 18.31 15.97 8.45
N PHE A 109 19.39 15.44 7.84
CA PHE A 109 20.75 15.55 8.38
C PHE A 109 21.65 16.58 7.68
N SER A 110 21.27 17.11 6.52
CA SER A 110 22.08 18.08 5.79
C SER A 110 21.45 19.48 5.79
N ASP A 111 22.27 20.51 5.96
CA ASP A 111 21.86 21.91 5.84
C ASP A 111 21.86 22.43 4.40
N ILE A 112 21.95 21.53 3.42
CA ILE A 112 22.03 21.87 2.01
C ILE A 112 20.63 22.30 1.53
N LYS A 113 20.49 23.58 1.12
CA LYS A 113 19.24 24.19 0.62
C LYS A 113 18.54 23.37 -0.48
N LEU A 114 19.31 22.69 -1.34
CA LEU A 114 18.78 21.84 -2.42
C LEU A 114 17.82 20.76 -1.90
N PHE A 115 18.05 20.25 -0.67
CA PHE A 115 17.19 19.23 -0.09
C PHE A 115 15.95 19.81 0.58
N LYS A 116 15.91 21.11 0.86
CA LYS A 116 14.80 21.80 1.53
C LYS A 116 13.77 22.41 0.56
N ASP A 117 13.86 22.09 -0.73
CA ASP A 117 12.92 22.57 -1.76
C ASP A 117 11.53 21.93 -1.68
N GLU A 118 10.47 22.73 -1.81
CA GLU A 118 9.07 22.26 -1.69
C GLU A 118 8.64 21.26 -2.78
N ILE A 119 9.42 21.09 -3.85
CA ILE A 119 9.12 20.22 -5.00
C ILE A 119 9.18 18.72 -4.62
N ILE A 120 9.90 18.36 -3.56
CA ILE A 120 10.17 16.97 -3.18
C ILE A 120 8.92 16.26 -2.70
N LEU A 121 8.10 16.95 -1.91
CA LEU A 121 6.89 16.37 -1.33
C LEU A 121 5.91 15.90 -2.43
N PRO A 122 5.61 16.71 -3.47
CA PRO A 122 4.90 16.26 -4.67
C PRO A 122 5.51 15.03 -5.35
N ILE A 123 6.84 14.95 -5.46
CA ILE A 123 7.53 13.80 -6.09
C ILE A 123 7.33 12.53 -5.26
N ILE A 124 7.44 12.63 -3.93
CA ILE A 124 7.19 11.51 -3.01
C ILE A 124 5.73 11.06 -3.13
N PHE A 125 4.78 11.99 -3.14
CA PHE A 125 3.36 11.67 -3.35
C PHE A 125 3.12 10.97 -4.69
N LEU A 126 3.74 11.46 -5.77
CA LEU A 126 3.63 10.85 -7.09
C LEU A 126 4.20 9.43 -7.10
N PHE A 127 5.33 9.20 -6.45
CA PHE A 127 5.96 7.88 -6.33
C PHE A 127 5.02 6.86 -5.66
N PHE A 128 4.46 7.20 -4.48
CA PHE A 128 3.51 6.33 -3.79
C PHE A 128 2.18 6.19 -4.55
N GLY A 129 1.70 7.27 -5.19
CA GLY A 129 0.50 7.26 -6.01
C GLY A 129 0.60 6.30 -7.20
N LEU A 130 1.72 6.35 -7.93
CA LEU A 130 1.99 5.43 -9.04
C LEU A 130 2.07 3.97 -8.56
N ARG A 131 2.59 3.72 -7.34
CA ARG A 131 2.66 2.37 -6.76
C ARG A 131 1.26 1.82 -6.57
N PHE A 132 0.43 2.64 -5.95
CA PHE A 132 -0.94 2.30 -5.63
C PHE A 132 -1.75 2.07 -6.91
N ILE A 133 -1.64 2.95 -7.91
CA ILE A 133 -2.31 2.80 -9.21
C ILE A 133 -1.91 1.49 -9.89
N PHE A 134 -0.62 1.15 -9.92
CA PHE A 134 -0.19 -0.12 -10.49
C PHE A 134 -0.75 -1.33 -9.73
N LEU A 135 -0.75 -1.30 -8.39
CA LEU A 135 -1.30 -2.39 -7.58
C LEU A 135 -2.80 -2.56 -7.85
N LEU A 136 -3.56 -1.46 -7.97
CA LEU A 136 -4.98 -1.49 -8.34
C LEU A 136 -5.18 -2.05 -9.74
N TYR A 137 -4.40 -1.59 -10.72
CA TYR A 137 -4.41 -2.14 -12.09
C TYR A 137 -4.16 -3.65 -12.06
N TYR A 138 -3.14 -4.09 -11.34
CA TYR A 138 -2.78 -5.51 -11.25
C TYR A 138 -3.91 -6.33 -10.62
N CYS A 139 -4.54 -5.80 -9.58
CA CYS A 139 -5.67 -6.44 -8.90
C CYS A 139 -6.94 -6.53 -9.76
N ALA A 140 -7.10 -5.64 -10.75
CA ALA A 140 -8.20 -5.66 -11.70
C ALA A 140 -8.08 -6.80 -12.74
N LEU A 141 -6.86 -7.31 -12.96
CA LEU A 141 -6.59 -8.37 -13.93
C LEU A 141 -7.34 -9.67 -13.58
N PRO A 142 -7.69 -10.51 -14.58
CA PRO A 142 -8.28 -11.82 -14.32
C PRO A 142 -7.42 -12.72 -13.42
N THR A 143 -8.09 -13.62 -12.69
CA THR A 143 -7.45 -14.72 -11.96
C THR A 143 -6.58 -15.56 -12.90
N ASN A 144 -5.40 -15.95 -12.43
CA ASN A 144 -4.41 -16.74 -13.17
C ASN A 144 -3.96 -16.12 -14.50
N LYS A 145 -4.11 -14.80 -14.72
CA LYS A 145 -3.71 -14.14 -15.98
C LYS A 145 -2.26 -14.43 -16.37
N PHE A 146 -1.36 -14.50 -15.40
CA PHE A 146 0.07 -14.74 -15.65
C PHE A 146 0.55 -16.12 -15.17
N LYS A 147 -0.36 -17.05 -14.88
CA LYS A 147 0.05 -18.42 -14.56
C LYS A 147 0.67 -19.02 -15.83
N SER A 148 1.93 -19.45 -15.75
CA SER A 148 2.59 -20.05 -16.90
C SER A 148 1.95 -21.39 -17.22
N THR A 149 1.80 -21.69 -18.52
CA THR A 149 1.35 -22.98 -19.05
C THR A 149 2.35 -24.11 -18.80
N THR A 150 3.26 -23.96 -17.84
CA THR A 150 4.32 -24.92 -17.50
C THR A 150 3.94 -25.86 -16.35
N ASP A 151 2.78 -25.66 -15.71
CA ASP A 151 2.23 -26.59 -14.71
C ASP A 151 1.28 -27.64 -15.33
N SER A 152 1.28 -27.80 -16.65
CA SER A 152 0.49 -28.81 -17.38
C SER A 152 1.37 -29.79 -18.16
N ILE A 153 2.46 -30.27 -17.54
CA ILE A 153 3.21 -31.46 -17.96
C ILE A 153 3.26 -32.41 -16.78
#